data_AF-A0A2M8RXH2-F1
#
_entry.id   AF-A0A2M8RXH2-F1
#
_cell.length_a   1.000
_cell.length_b   1.000
_cell.length_c   1.000
_cell.angle_alpha   90.00
_cell.angle_beta   90.00
_cell.angle_gamma   90.00
#
_symmetry.space_group_name_H-M   'P 1'
#
loop_
_entity.id
_entity.type
_entity.pdbx_description
1 polymer ?
#
loop_
_entity_poly.entity_id
_entity_poly.type
_entity_poly.pdbx_seq_one_letter_code
_entity_poly.pdbx_strand_id
1 'polypeptide(L)'
;MESLSILVIAITGFLYVNLSLTTRYKFKRSEDWSAYLYVAGWGVCFFFVAWCIISLLSSLGWLREIYNLLSMKINVDRIVMTSNNLEEKKNLLKLVAICVLSIILAFLVGIGNRVYYKLYADGKLKSLSKLISNNPFESLVLESHIRSFPVLVTLSSNKVYVGIVPSAPLLEDGRYRIYFFITIIEWV
;
A
#
# COMPACT_ATOMS: atom_id res chain seq x y z
N MET A 1 -6.25 3.62 25.86
CA MET A 1 -5.19 2.79 25.28
C MET A 1 -5.67 2.08 24.02
N GLU A 2 -6.80 1.39 24.08
CA GLU A 2 -7.33 0.59 22.96
C GLU A 2 -7.66 1.41 21.70
N SER A 3 -8.26 2.60 21.86
CA SER A 3 -8.57 3.50 20.75
C SER A 3 -7.32 4.01 20.01
N LEU A 4 -6.22 4.24 20.73
CA LEU A 4 -4.94 4.65 20.14
C LEU A 4 -4.34 3.52 19.29
N SER A 5 -4.43 2.27 19.77
CA SER A 5 -3.95 1.10 19.02
C SER A 5 -4.71 0.91 17.72
N ILE A 6 -6.04 1.06 17.73
CA ILE A 6 -6.87 0.95 16.52
C ILE A 6 -6.49 2.04 15.51
N LEU A 7 -6.28 3.28 15.99
CA LEU A 7 -5.86 4.39 15.13
C LEU A 7 -4.48 4.14 14.52
N VAL A 8 -3.51 3.61 15.27
CA VAL A 8 -2.18 3.24 14.75
C VAL A 8 -2.30 2.13 13.70
N ILE A 9 -3.13 1.12 13.93
CA ILE A 9 -3.40 0.04 12.96
C ILE A 9 -3.99 0.61 11.66
N ALA A 10 -4.92 1.56 11.76
CA ALA A 10 -5.49 2.20 10.58
C ALA A 10 -4.45 3.04 9.80
N ILE A 11 -3.63 3.84 10.50
CA ILE A 11 -2.60 4.68 9.88
C ILE A 11 -1.54 3.83 9.19
N THR A 12 -1.06 2.77 9.84
CA THR A 12 -0.05 1.86 9.28
C THR A 12 -0.55 1.16 8.03
N GLY A 13 -1.78 0.65 8.06
CA GLY A 13 -2.43 0.06 6.89
C GLY A 13 -2.55 1.07 5.74
N PHE A 14 -3.02 2.29 6.04
CA PHE A 14 -3.19 3.34 5.03
C PHE A 14 -1.85 3.75 4.39
N LEU A 15 -0.81 3.88 5.21
CA LEU A 15 0.54 4.21 4.75
C LEU A 15 1.08 3.14 3.79
N TYR A 16 0.96 1.86 4.15
CA TYR A 16 1.40 0.76 3.30
C TYR A 16 0.64 0.68 1.96
N VAL A 17 -0.69 0.81 2.01
CA VAL A 17 -1.55 0.71 0.82
C VAL A 17 -1.25 1.84 -0.17
N ASN A 18 -0.93 3.05 0.30
CA ASN A 18 -0.54 4.15 -0.58
C ASN A 18 0.87 4.01 -1.17
N LEU A 19 1.81 3.44 -0.43
CA LEU A 19 3.20 3.28 -0.88
C LEU A 19 3.35 2.18 -1.94
N SER A 20 2.56 1.11 -1.84
CA SER A 20 2.69 -0.04 -2.75
C SER A 20 1.70 0.02 -3.92
N LEU A 21 2.25 -0.09 -5.15
CA LEU A 21 1.51 0.14 -6.39
C LEU A 21 0.36 -0.85 -6.60
N THR A 22 0.63 -2.14 -6.33
CA THR A 22 -0.35 -3.22 -6.53
C THR A 22 -1.55 -3.11 -5.59
N THR A 23 -1.31 -2.78 -4.33
CA THR A 23 -2.38 -2.63 -3.34
C THR A 23 -3.14 -1.33 -3.54
N ARG A 24 -2.47 -0.25 -3.97
CA ARG A 24 -3.12 1.01 -4.33
C ARG A 24 -4.12 0.82 -5.47
N TYR A 25 -3.78 0.01 -6.47
CA TYR A 25 -4.71 -0.33 -7.55
C TYR A 25 -5.93 -1.09 -7.04
N LYS A 26 -5.74 -2.13 -6.21
CA LYS A 26 -6.86 -2.87 -5.60
C LYS A 26 -7.74 -1.98 -4.72
N PHE A 27 -7.13 -1.08 -3.94
CA PHE A 27 -7.82 -0.14 -3.07
C PHE A 27 -8.66 0.90 -3.83
N LYS A 28 -8.18 1.39 -4.97
CA LYS A 28 -8.97 2.32 -5.81
C LYS A 28 -10.15 1.67 -6.51
N ARG A 29 -10.10 0.34 -6.66
CA ARG A 29 -11.15 -0.45 -7.30
C ARG A 29 -12.18 -0.98 -6.29
N SER A 30 -11.81 -1.14 -5.03
CA SER A 30 -12.72 -1.59 -3.98
C SER A 30 -13.77 -0.55 -3.67
N GLU A 31 -15.04 -0.98 -3.65
CA GLU A 31 -16.18 -0.14 -3.27
C GLU A 31 -16.21 0.11 -1.76
N ASP A 32 -16.66 1.31 -1.40
CA ASP A 32 -16.78 1.97 -0.08
C ASP A 32 -16.33 1.13 1.13
N TRP A 33 -17.11 0.13 1.55
CA TRP A 33 -16.83 -0.64 2.78
C TRP A 33 -15.65 -1.61 2.66
N SER A 34 -15.50 -2.25 1.51
CA SER A 34 -14.44 -3.25 1.29
C SER A 34 -13.05 -2.61 1.27
N ALA A 35 -12.96 -1.34 0.88
CA ALA A 35 -11.72 -0.57 0.88
C ALA A 35 -11.17 -0.35 2.29
N TYR A 36 -12.04 0.00 3.25
CA TYR A 36 -11.63 0.20 4.65
C TYR A 36 -11.17 -1.10 5.30
N LEU A 37 -11.90 -2.20 5.09
CA LEU A 37 -11.52 -3.51 5.61
C LEU A 37 -10.20 -4.01 5.03
N TYR A 38 -9.95 -3.73 3.75
CA TYR A 38 -8.69 -4.06 3.09
C TYR A 38 -7.50 -3.33 3.73
N VAL A 39 -7.65 -2.02 3.98
CA VAL A 39 -6.63 -1.20 4.66
C VAL A 39 -6.39 -1.70 6.09
N ALA A 40 -7.47 -1.93 6.84
CA ALA A 40 -7.39 -2.42 8.22
C ALA A 40 -6.72 -3.79 8.30
N GLY A 41 -7.03 -4.71 7.37
CA GLY A 41 -6.43 -6.04 7.33
C GLY A 41 -4.91 -6.01 7.16
N TRP A 42 -4.40 -5.14 6.29
CA TRP A 42 -2.95 -4.93 6.15
C TRP A 42 -2.34 -4.33 7.43
N GLY A 43 -3.00 -3.36 8.05
CA GLY A 43 -2.57 -2.77 9.32
C GLY A 43 -2.44 -3.81 10.44
N VAL A 44 -3.44 -4.69 10.58
CA VAL A 44 -3.42 -5.77 11.59
C VAL A 44 -2.27 -6.75 11.33
N CYS A 45 -2.00 -7.08 10.07
CA CYS A 45 -0.88 -7.95 9.70
C CYS A 45 0.46 -7.35 10.15
N PHE A 46 0.74 -6.07 9.84
CA PHE A 46 1.98 -5.42 10.28
C PHE A 46 2.07 -5.27 11.80
N PHE A 47 0.95 -4.98 12.47
CA PHE A 47 0.91 -4.91 13.91
C PHE A 47 1.24 -6.27 14.56
N PHE A 48 0.70 -7.36 14.02
CA PHE A 48 0.99 -8.71 14.48
C PHE A 48 2.45 -9.11 14.26
N VAL A 49 3.03 -8.77 13.10
CA VAL A 49 4.45 -9.00 12.82
C VAL A 49 5.33 -8.20 13.79
N ALA A 50 5.01 -6.93 14.04
CA ALA A 50 5.73 -6.10 15.01
C ALA A 50 5.64 -6.69 16.43
N TRP A 51 4.46 -7.17 16.83
CA TRP A 51 4.26 -7.87 18.09
C TRP A 51 5.14 -9.11 18.20
N CYS A 52 5.17 -9.96 17.18
CA CYS A 52 6.03 -11.15 17.15
C CYS A 52 7.52 -10.79 17.28
N ILE A 53 7.99 -9.78 16.54
CA ILE A 53 9.38 -9.33 16.59
C ILE A 53 9.75 -8.87 18.00
N ILE A 54 8.89 -8.04 18.62
CA ILE A 54 9.16 -7.47 19.95
C ILE A 54 9.02 -8.51 21.06
N SER A 55 8.11 -9.48 20.91
CA SER A 55 8.00 -10.62 21.81
C SER A 55 9.27 -11.48 21.78
N LEU A 56 9.77 -11.80 20.58
CA LEU A 56 11.05 -12.50 20.38
C LEU A 56 12.22 -11.70 20.98
N LEU A 57 12.29 -10.40 20.71
CA LEU A 57 13.34 -9.52 21.24
C LEU A 57 13.31 -9.40 22.76
N SER A 58 12.11 -9.47 23.35
CA SER A 58 11.91 -9.50 24.80
C SER A 58 12.42 -10.80 25.41
N SER A 59 12.25 -11.94 24.73
CA SER A 59 12.74 -13.23 25.20
C SER A 59 14.26 -13.33 25.17
N LEU A 60 14.91 -12.64 24.22
CA LEU A 60 16.37 -12.64 24.05
C LEU A 60 17.09 -11.65 24.99
N GLY A 61 16.37 -10.86 25.79
CA GLY A 61 16.95 -9.87 26.69
C GLY A 61 17.52 -8.62 26.02
N TRP A 62 17.55 -8.55 24.68
CA TRP A 62 18.06 -7.39 23.92
C TRP A 62 17.26 -6.10 24.13
N LEU A 63 15.98 -6.20 24.50
CA LEU A 63 15.20 -5.01 24.91
C LEU A 63 15.81 -4.29 26.12
N ARG A 64 16.46 -5.02 27.03
CA ARG A 64 17.10 -4.44 28.22
C ARG A 64 18.34 -3.64 27.84
N GLU A 65 19.09 -4.11 26.85
CA GLU A 65 20.29 -3.44 26.36
C GLU A 65 19.93 -2.18 25.55
N ILE A 66 18.89 -2.25 24.71
CA ILE A 66 18.36 -1.10 23.98
C ILE A 66 17.84 -0.04 24.96
N TYR A 67 17.15 -0.45 26.03
CA TYR A 67 16.69 0.47 27.06
C TYR A 67 17.85 1.17 27.78
N ASN A 68 18.91 0.44 28.15
CA ASN A 68 20.10 1.03 28.77
C ASN A 68 20.81 2.03 27.83
N LEU A 69 20.99 1.68 26.55
CA LEU A 69 21.57 2.56 25.54
C LEU A 69 20.74 3.83 25.32
N LEU A 70 19.41 3.71 25.31
CA LEU A 70 18.51 4.84 25.12
C LEU A 70 18.45 5.72 26.38
N SER A 71 18.49 5.12 27.58
CA SER A 71 18.54 5.83 28.86
C SER A 71 19.85 6.59 29.08
N MET A 72 20.96 6.15 28.47
CA MET A 72 22.21 6.91 28.47
C MET A 72 22.16 8.16 27.59
N LYS A 73 21.30 8.19 26.56
CA LYS A 73 21.22 9.31 25.60
C LYS A 73 20.05 10.23 25.83
N ILE A 74 18.96 9.75 26.42
CA ILE A 74 17.70 10.46 26.59
C ILE A 74 17.24 10.26 28.03
N ASN A 75 16.84 11.35 28.69
CA ASN A 75 16.36 11.30 30.08
C ASN A 75 14.92 10.73 30.11
N VAL A 76 14.80 9.41 29.88
CA VAL A 76 13.54 8.67 29.71
C VAL A 76 12.69 8.65 30.97
N ASP A 77 13.29 8.91 32.13
CA ASP A 77 12.59 8.93 33.42
C ASP A 77 11.50 10.00 33.50
N ARG A 78 11.59 11.09 32.74
CA ARG A 78 10.55 12.14 32.70
C ARG A 78 9.34 11.81 31.82
N ILE A 79 9.51 10.95 30.81
CA ILE A 79 8.43 10.64 29.84
C ILE A 79 7.50 9.54 30.39
N VAL A 80 7.95 8.77 31.38
CA VAL A 80 7.23 7.61 31.97
C VAL A 80 6.87 7.86 33.44
N MET A 81 6.37 9.07 33.77
CA MET A 81 6.01 9.50 35.14
C MET A 81 4.49 9.39 35.47
N THR A 82 3.79 8.35 35.02
CA THR A 82 2.34 8.20 35.34
C THR A 82 1.96 6.90 36.06
N SER A 83 2.92 6.01 36.36
CA SER A 83 2.63 4.79 37.12
C SER A 83 3.75 4.47 38.13
N ASN A 84 3.35 4.10 39.34
CA ASN A 84 4.25 3.74 40.44
C ASN A 84 4.78 2.29 40.35
N ASN A 85 4.25 1.48 39.42
CA ASN A 85 4.60 0.08 39.26
C ASN A 85 5.61 -0.14 38.13
N LEU A 86 6.76 -0.72 38.46
CA LEU A 86 7.87 -0.99 37.52
C LEU A 86 7.45 -1.93 36.38
N GLU A 87 6.49 -2.81 36.65
CA GLU A 87 5.96 -3.78 35.68
C GLU A 87 5.00 -3.12 34.66
N GLU A 88 4.15 -2.19 35.12
CA GLU A 88 3.27 -1.40 34.24
C GLU A 88 4.09 -0.52 33.29
N LYS A 89 5.17 0.10 33.78
CA LYS A 89 6.08 0.90 32.93
C LYS A 89 6.69 0.08 31.80
N LYS A 90 7.12 -1.16 32.08
CA LYS A 90 7.66 -2.07 31.07
C LYS A 90 6.62 -2.45 30.02
N ASN A 91 5.37 -2.69 30.44
CA ASN A 91 4.30 -3.03 29.52
C ASN A 91 3.90 -1.86 28.61
N LEU A 92 3.84 -0.64 29.16
CA LEU A 92 3.60 0.57 28.37
C LEU A 92 4.71 0.82 27.34
N LEU A 93 5.98 0.66 27.74
CA LEU A 93 7.11 0.85 26.84
C LEU A 93 7.12 -0.19 25.70
N LYS A 94 6.80 -1.45 26.01
CA LYS A 94 6.63 -2.49 25.00
C LYS A 94 5.53 -2.12 24.00
N LEU A 95 4.38 -1.65 24.47
CA LEU A 95 3.27 -1.26 23.61
C LEU A 95 3.64 -0.10 22.68
N VAL A 96 4.29 0.94 23.21
CA VAL A 96 4.78 2.07 22.39
C VAL A 96 5.81 1.60 21.35
N ALA A 97 6.73 0.71 21.73
CA ALA A 97 7.70 0.14 20.81
C ALA A 97 7.02 -0.65 19.66
N ILE A 98 5.95 -1.39 19.96
CA ILE A 98 5.15 -2.12 18.95
C ILE A 98 4.52 -1.15 17.95
N CYS A 99 3.90 -0.09 18.44
CA CYS A 99 3.31 0.94 17.58
C CYS A 99 4.35 1.57 16.65
N VAL A 100 5.50 2.01 17.19
CA VAL A 100 6.56 2.63 16.40
C VAL A 100 7.15 1.66 15.37
N LEU A 101 7.44 0.41 15.78
CA LEU A 101 8.00 -0.60 14.89
C LEU A 101 7.06 -0.95 13.74
N SER A 102 5.75 -1.03 14.01
CA SER A 102 4.74 -1.30 12.97
C SER A 102 4.71 -0.23 11.88
N ILE A 103 4.86 1.05 12.24
CA ILE A 103 4.94 2.16 11.29
C ILE A 103 6.21 2.08 10.44
N ILE A 104 7.35 1.80 11.08
CA ILE A 104 8.64 1.69 10.38
C ILE A 104 8.61 0.51 9.41
N LEU A 105 8.10 -0.65 9.83
CA LEU A 105 7.96 -1.83 8.97
C LEU A 105 7.05 -1.55 7.77
N ALA A 106 5.88 -0.95 8.00
CA ALA A 106 4.96 -0.58 6.92
C ALA A 106 5.63 0.37 5.90
N PHE A 107 6.42 1.33 6.38
CA PHE A 107 7.14 2.27 5.54
C PHE A 107 8.27 1.60 4.74
N LEU A 108 9.09 0.77 5.38
CA LEU A 108 10.20 0.05 4.73
C LEU A 108 9.69 -0.91 3.65
N VAL A 109 8.66 -1.71 3.96
CA VAL A 109 8.07 -2.65 2.99
C VAL A 109 7.38 -1.90 1.86
N GLY A 110 6.72 -0.77 2.16
CA GLY A 110 6.13 0.11 1.15
C GLY A 110 7.17 0.67 0.16
N ILE A 111 8.28 1.19 0.66
CA ILE A 111 9.40 1.68 -0.17
C ILE A 111 10.06 0.54 -0.92
N GLY A 112 10.32 -0.58 -0.24
CA GLY A 112 10.92 -1.77 -0.84
C GLY A 112 10.15 -2.23 -2.07
N ASN A 113 8.82 -2.31 -1.97
CA ASN A 113 7.96 -2.63 -3.10
C ASN A 113 8.09 -1.59 -4.24
N ARG A 114 8.10 -0.29 -3.92
CA ARG A 114 8.24 0.75 -4.93
C ARG A 114 9.58 0.68 -5.67
N VAL A 115 10.67 0.44 -4.95
CA VAL A 115 12.02 0.30 -5.51
C VAL A 115 12.12 -0.98 -6.33
N TYR A 116 11.58 -2.09 -5.84
CA TYR A 116 11.54 -3.37 -6.54
C TYR A 116 10.86 -3.24 -7.91
N TYR A 117 9.68 -2.61 -7.98
CA TYR A 117 8.99 -2.38 -9.25
C TYR A 117 9.63 -1.32 -10.15
N LYS A 118 10.45 -0.41 -9.60
CA LYS A 118 11.21 0.57 -10.40
C LYS A 118 12.43 -0.09 -11.07
N LEU A 119 13.09 -1.00 -10.37
CA LEU A 119 14.24 -1.74 -10.88
C LEU A 119 13.82 -2.85 -11.87
N TYR A 120 12.67 -3.47 -11.63
CA TYR A 120 12.14 -4.58 -12.43
C TYR A 120 11.01 -4.11 -13.37
N ALA A 121 11.32 -3.14 -14.23
CA ALA A 121 10.34 -2.47 -15.10
C ALA A 121 9.56 -3.44 -15.99
N ASP A 122 10.19 -4.50 -16.50
CA ASP A 122 9.51 -5.53 -17.31
C ASP A 122 8.55 -6.40 -16.48
N GLY A 123 8.89 -6.70 -15.22
CA GLY A 123 7.99 -7.43 -14.33
C GLY A 123 6.85 -6.57 -13.78
N LYS A 124 6.99 -5.24 -13.76
CA LYS A 124 5.88 -4.33 -13.45
C LYS A 124 4.74 -4.55 -14.44
N LEU A 125 5.02 -4.55 -15.74
CA LEU A 125 4.02 -4.79 -16.79
C LEU A 125 3.41 -6.19 -16.71
N LYS A 126 4.22 -7.21 -16.43
CA LYS A 126 3.75 -8.61 -16.27
C LYS A 126 2.88 -8.82 -15.02
N SER A 127 3.21 -8.15 -13.92
CA SER A 127 2.39 -8.17 -12.70
C SER A 127 1.08 -7.41 -12.89
N LEU A 128 1.12 -6.31 -13.65
CA LEU A 128 -0.04 -5.56 -14.09
C LEU A 128 -0.97 -6.41 -14.97
N SER A 129 -0.43 -7.05 -16.00
CA SER A 129 -1.22 -7.87 -16.93
C SER A 129 -1.92 -9.01 -16.20
N LYS A 130 -1.27 -9.59 -15.19
CA LYS A 130 -1.90 -10.62 -14.35
C LYS A 130 -3.07 -10.07 -13.51
N LEU A 131 -2.95 -8.87 -12.95
CA LEU A 131 -4.02 -8.22 -12.19
C LEU A 131 -5.18 -7.75 -13.08
N ILE A 132 -4.83 -7.26 -14.28
CA ILE A 132 -5.73 -6.69 -15.27
C ILE A 132 -6.47 -7.78 -16.08
N SER A 133 -5.91 -8.99 -16.18
CA SER A 133 -6.51 -10.11 -16.93
C SER A 133 -7.95 -10.45 -16.53
N ASN A 134 -8.37 -10.08 -15.32
CA ASN A 134 -9.75 -10.28 -14.86
C ASN A 134 -10.76 -9.34 -15.57
N ASN A 135 -10.31 -8.28 -16.24
CA ASN A 135 -11.18 -7.36 -16.98
C ASN A 135 -10.81 -7.33 -18.45
N PRO A 136 -11.69 -7.80 -19.36
CA PRO A 136 -11.38 -7.86 -20.78
C PRO A 136 -11.08 -6.48 -21.38
N PHE A 137 -11.76 -5.43 -20.90
CA PHE A 137 -11.53 -4.05 -21.35
C PHE A 137 -10.14 -3.52 -20.98
N GLU A 138 -9.75 -3.63 -19.71
CA GLU A 138 -8.44 -3.14 -19.26
C GLU A 138 -7.30 -3.97 -19.87
N SER A 139 -7.52 -5.28 -20.07
CA SER A 139 -6.56 -6.15 -20.75
C SER A 139 -6.35 -5.75 -22.20
N LEU A 140 -7.43 -5.44 -22.92
CA LEU A 140 -7.38 -4.97 -24.30
C LEU A 140 -6.60 -3.65 -24.39
N VAL A 141 -6.88 -2.70 -23.50
CA VAL A 141 -6.18 -1.40 -23.47
C VAL A 141 -4.70 -1.59 -23.14
N LEU A 142 -4.36 -2.43 -22.16
CA LEU A 142 -2.97 -2.71 -21.81
C LEU A 142 -2.21 -3.38 -22.96
N GLU A 143 -2.82 -4.38 -23.62
CA GLU A 143 -2.21 -5.07 -24.76
C GLU A 143 -2.03 -4.13 -25.96
N SER A 144 -3.02 -3.28 -26.23
CA SER A 144 -2.93 -2.27 -27.29
C SER A 144 -1.79 -1.29 -27.05
N HIS A 145 -1.51 -0.92 -25.80
CA HIS A 145 -0.39 -0.04 -25.47
C HIS A 145 0.96 -0.76 -25.63
N ILE A 146 1.10 -1.97 -25.10
CA ILE A 146 2.36 -2.74 -25.17
C ILE A 146 2.72 -3.05 -26.62
N ARG A 147 1.73 -3.44 -27.44
CA ARG A 147 1.93 -3.81 -28.84
C ARG A 147 1.79 -2.63 -29.82
N SER A 148 1.42 -1.44 -29.33
CA SER A 148 1.07 -0.28 -30.16
C SER A 148 0.02 -0.60 -31.22
N PHE A 149 -0.97 -1.42 -30.88
CA PHE A 149 -2.07 -1.76 -31.79
C PHE A 149 -3.19 -0.72 -31.74
N PRO A 150 -3.79 -0.36 -32.89
CA PRO A 150 -4.96 0.51 -32.91
C PRO A 150 -6.16 -0.23 -32.31
N VAL A 151 -6.94 0.48 -31.49
CA VAL A 151 -8.20 -0.01 -30.92
C VAL A 151 -9.36 0.64 -31.66
N LEU A 152 -10.36 -0.18 -31.99
CA LEU A 152 -11.63 0.26 -32.57
C LEU A 152 -12.69 0.27 -31.47
N VAL A 153 -13.34 1.42 -31.28
CA VAL A 153 -14.44 1.58 -30.32
C VAL A 153 -15.69 2.04 -31.05
N THR A 154 -16.74 1.22 -30.94
CA THR A 154 -18.08 1.52 -31.44
C THR A 154 -18.95 2.03 -30.30
N LEU A 155 -19.44 3.27 -30.42
CA LEU A 155 -20.39 3.85 -29.48
C LEU A 155 -21.84 3.46 -29.83
N SER A 156 -22.75 3.58 -28.86
CA SER A 156 -24.19 3.37 -29.07
C SER A 156 -24.80 4.35 -30.08
N SER A 157 -24.10 5.45 -30.38
CA SER A 157 -24.46 6.43 -31.41
C SER A 157 -24.06 6.00 -32.83
N ASN A 158 -23.65 4.74 -33.04
CA ASN A 158 -23.10 4.19 -34.29
C ASN A 158 -21.83 4.89 -34.80
N LYS A 159 -21.22 5.75 -33.98
CA LYS A 159 -19.93 6.37 -34.31
C LYS A 159 -18.79 5.41 -34.00
N VAL A 160 -17.89 5.25 -34.97
CA VAL A 160 -16.71 4.39 -34.86
C VAL A 160 -15.47 5.25 -34.71
N TYR A 161 -14.74 5.02 -33.64
CA TYR A 161 -13.49 5.70 -33.34
C TYR A 161 -12.32 4.72 -33.45
N VAL A 162 -11.27 5.13 -34.16
CA VAL A 162 -10.04 4.34 -34.32
C VAL A 162 -8.89 5.17 -33.76
N GLY A 163 -8.15 4.60 -32.82
CA GLY A 163 -7.09 5.33 -32.15
C GLY A 163 -6.02 4.40 -31.62
N ILE A 164 -4.80 4.92 -31.55
CA ILE A 164 -3.74 4.31 -30.78
C ILE A 164 -3.88 4.85 -29.37
N VAL A 165 -3.72 4.00 -28.36
CA VAL A 165 -3.71 4.42 -26.96
C VAL A 165 -2.30 4.93 -26.63
N PRO A 166 -2.05 6.26 -26.60
CA PRO A 166 -0.69 6.81 -26.53
C PRO A 166 -0.05 6.57 -25.15
N SER A 167 -0.87 6.41 -24.12
CA SER A 167 -0.42 6.18 -22.76
C SER A 167 -1.17 4.96 -22.24
N ALA A 168 -0.45 3.94 -21.77
CA ALA A 168 -1.04 2.99 -20.84
C ALA A 168 -1.73 3.85 -19.79
N PRO A 169 -3.04 3.66 -19.51
CA PRO A 169 -3.67 4.35 -18.41
C PRO A 169 -2.83 3.99 -17.19
N LEU A 170 -1.94 4.90 -16.82
CA LEU A 170 -1.16 4.77 -15.63
C LEU A 170 -2.24 4.68 -14.55
N LEU A 171 -2.29 3.53 -13.90
CA LEU A 171 -3.24 3.11 -12.88
C LEU A 171 -3.24 4.03 -11.64
N GLU A 172 -2.71 5.23 -11.78
CA GLU A 172 -2.70 6.28 -10.78
C GLU A 172 -4.04 6.98 -10.66
N ASP A 173 -4.91 6.99 -11.68
CA ASP A 173 -6.18 7.72 -11.57
C ASP A 173 -7.44 6.85 -11.43
N GLY A 174 -7.38 5.54 -11.71
CA GLY A 174 -8.58 4.69 -11.69
C GLY A 174 -9.68 5.17 -12.65
N ARG A 175 -9.37 6.17 -13.50
CA ARG A 175 -10.23 6.72 -14.53
C ARG A 175 -9.55 6.52 -15.87
N TYR A 176 -10.26 5.86 -16.77
CA TYR A 176 -9.85 5.74 -18.16
C TYR A 176 -9.97 7.13 -18.79
N ARG A 177 -8.87 7.85 -18.92
CA ARG A 177 -8.81 9.02 -19.79
C ARG A 177 -8.13 8.58 -21.08
N ILE A 178 -8.95 8.29 -22.07
CA ILE A 178 -8.49 7.94 -23.41
C ILE A 178 -8.28 9.26 -24.13
N TYR A 179 -7.01 9.61 -24.36
CA TYR A 179 -6.63 10.96 -24.81
C TYR A 179 -6.59 11.13 -26.33
N PHE A 180 -6.75 10.07 -27.13
CA PHE A 180 -6.62 10.20 -28.57
C PHE A 180 -7.49 9.18 -29.33
N PHE A 181 -8.53 9.69 -29.98
CA PHE A 181 -9.17 9.01 -31.09
C PHE A 181 -9.05 9.90 -32.32
N ILE A 182 -8.61 9.33 -33.43
CA ILE A 182 -8.74 9.95 -34.73
C ILE A 182 -10.09 9.44 -35.27
N THR A 183 -11.03 10.35 -35.52
CA THR A 183 -12.30 9.98 -36.17
C THR A 183 -11.97 9.64 -37.62
N ILE A 184 -12.13 8.37 -38.02
CA ILE A 184 -11.82 7.95 -39.40
C ILE A 184 -13.10 7.79 -40.24
N ILE A 185 -14.26 7.48 -39.65
CA ILE A 185 -15.46 7.15 -40.46
C ILE A 185 -16.76 7.59 -39.76
N GLU A 186 -17.42 8.62 -40.30
CA GLU A 186 -18.86 8.82 -40.16
C GLU A 186 -19.54 8.04 -41.29
N TRP A 187 -20.22 6.94 -40.96
CA TRP A 187 -21.16 6.33 -41.88
C TRP A 187 -22.43 7.19 -41.87
N VAL A 188 -22.69 7.87 -42.99
CA VAL A 188 -23.98 8.50 -43.32
C VAL A 188 -25.01 7.41 -43.59
#